data_AF-M8B3U3-F1
#
_entry.id   AF-M8B3U3-F1
#
_cell.length_a   1.000
_cell.length_b   1.000
_cell.length_c   1.000
_cell.angle_alpha   90.00
_cell.angle_beta   90.00
_cell.angle_gamma   90.00
#
_symmetry.space_group_name_H-M   'P 1'
#
loop_
_entity.id
_entity.type
_entity.pdbx_description
1 polymer ?
#
loop_
_entity_poly.entity_id
_entity_poly.type
_entity_poly.pdbx_seq_one_letter_code
_entity_poly.pdbx_strand_id
1 'polypeptide(L)'
;MPDFAQVYNFLGGVFDPDTTGHLQKLREMDPIDAETVLQLMKNLSVNLSGPDFETHRRLLSSHGAGKGQARHESVGDPGSTQIVHVPFM
;
A
#
# COMPACT_ATOMS: atom_id res chain seq x y z
N MET A 1 10.68 30.56 12.78
CA MET A 1 11.38 29.71 11.78
C MET A 1 10.87 28.29 11.99
N PRO A 2 10.64 27.50 10.93
CA PRO A 2 10.11 26.15 11.11
C PRO A 2 11.04 25.25 11.93
N ASP A 3 10.49 24.42 12.80
CA ASP A 3 11.16 23.26 13.37
C ASP A 3 11.18 22.12 12.35
N PHE A 4 12.25 22.07 11.56
CA PHE A 4 12.42 21.04 10.55
C PHE A 4 12.48 19.62 11.10
N ALA A 5 12.92 19.42 12.36
CA ALA A 5 12.89 18.08 12.95
C ALA A 5 11.45 17.61 13.13
N GLN A 6 10.57 18.47 13.66
CA GLN A 6 9.14 18.16 13.76
C GLN A 6 8.50 17.96 12.39
N VAL A 7 8.79 18.84 11.42
CA VAL A 7 8.27 18.75 10.05
C VAL A 7 8.66 17.42 9.40
N TYR A 8 9.95 17.05 9.39
CA TYR A 8 10.39 15.81 8.75
C TYR A 8 9.91 14.56 9.48
N ASN A 9 9.81 14.60 10.82
CA ASN A 9 9.19 13.51 11.58
C ASN A 9 7.71 13.33 11.23
N PHE A 10 6.98 14.43 11.01
CA PHE A 10 5.60 14.36 10.54
C PHE A 10 5.55 13.72 9.14
N LEU A 11 6.37 14.20 8.20
CA LEU A 11 6.40 13.68 6.82
C LEU A 11 6.76 12.20 6.76
N GLY A 12 7.76 11.76 7.52
CA GLY A 12 8.15 10.35 7.59
C GLY A 12 7.01 9.48 8.10
N GLY A 13 6.29 9.94 9.13
CA GLY A 13 5.14 9.23 9.68
C GLY A 13 4.00 9.04 8.68
N VAL A 14 3.79 9.95 7.72
CA VAL A 14 2.73 9.78 6.69
C VAL A 14 2.95 8.52 5.83
N PHE A 15 4.19 8.06 5.72
CA PHE A 15 4.54 6.85 4.97
C PHE A 15 4.61 5.59 5.84
N ASP A 16 4.45 5.72 7.15
CA ASP A 16 4.45 4.59 8.10
C ASP A 16 3.01 4.06 8.26
N PRO A 17 2.72 2.81 7.84
CA PRO A 17 1.38 2.24 7.94
C PRO A 17 0.89 2.05 9.38
N ASP A 18 1.79 2.01 10.36
CA ASP A 18 1.46 1.86 11.78
C ASP A 18 1.17 3.21 12.46
N THR A 19 1.53 4.32 11.80
CA THR A 19 1.24 5.65 12.31
C THR A 19 -0.19 6.08 11.94
N THR A 20 -0.93 6.64 12.90
CA THR A 20 -2.30 7.13 12.70
C THR A 20 -2.46 8.55 13.27
N GLY A 21 -3.62 9.18 13.05
CA GLY A 21 -3.93 10.47 13.66
C GLY A 21 -3.25 11.69 13.02
N HIS A 22 -2.69 11.56 11.80
CA HIS A 22 -1.97 12.63 11.11
C HIS A 22 -2.76 13.96 11.02
N LEU A 23 -4.07 13.91 10.73
CA LEU A 23 -4.89 15.12 10.62
C LEU A 23 -5.04 15.85 11.96
N GLN A 24 -5.13 15.11 13.08
CA GLN A 24 -5.16 15.73 14.39
C GLN A 24 -3.81 16.35 14.72
N LYS A 25 -2.73 15.59 14.55
CA LYS A 25 -1.36 16.06 14.78
C LYS A 25 -1.06 17.32 13.95
N LEU A 26 -1.47 17.36 12.69
CA LEU A 26 -1.28 18.52 11.81
C LEU A 26 -2.02 19.76 12.30
N ARG A 27 -3.24 19.60 12.85
CA ARG A 27 -4.03 20.72 13.42
C ARG A 27 -3.43 21.27 14.71
N GLU A 28 -2.69 20.44 15.45
CA GLU A 28 -2.08 20.79 16.73
C GLU A 28 -0.64 21.33 16.58
N MET A 29 -0.05 21.25 15.37
CA MET A 29 1.27 21.79 15.07
C MET A 29 1.29 23.32 15.10
N ASP A 30 2.48 23.89 15.33
CA ASP A 30 2.70 25.32 15.14
C ASP A 30 2.32 25.72 13.70
N PRO A 31 1.66 26.87 13.48
CA PRO A 31 1.21 27.26 12.14
C PRO A 31 2.34 27.33 11.09
N ILE A 32 3.56 27.74 11.49
CA ILE A 32 4.71 27.83 10.59
C ILE A 32 5.15 26.41 10.16
N ASP A 33 5.12 25.45 11.08
CA ASP A 33 5.48 24.06 10.78
C ASP A 33 4.40 23.37 9.95
N ALA A 34 3.12 23.62 10.25
CA ALA A 34 2.00 23.09 9.48
C ALA A 34 2.01 23.61 8.03
N GLU A 35 2.25 24.91 7.82
CA GLU A 35 2.41 25.48 6.48
C GLU A 35 3.59 24.85 5.74
N THR A 36 4.71 24.66 6.43
CA THR A 36 5.90 24.00 5.87
C THR A 36 5.60 22.56 5.47
N VAL A 37 4.90 21.78 6.32
CA VAL A 37 4.45 20.42 5.99
C VAL A 37 3.57 20.42 4.75
N LEU A 38 2.55 21.29 4.68
CA LEU A 38 1.63 21.36 3.55
C LEU A 38 2.35 21.68 2.24
N GLN A 39 3.29 22.64 2.28
CA GLN A 39 4.08 23.00 1.11
C GLN A 39 4.98 21.86 0.63
N LEU A 40 5.63 21.15 1.55
CA LEU A 40 6.45 19.99 1.21
C LEU A 40 5.62 18.81 0.70
N MET A 41 4.43 18.56 1.27
CA MET A 41 3.51 17.53 0.78
C MET A 41 2.99 17.84 -0.62
N LYS A 42 2.70 19.10 -0.92
CA LYS A 42 2.36 19.54 -2.27
C LYS A 42 3.50 19.27 -3.25
N ASN A 43 4.73 19.64 -2.89
CA ASN A 43 5.91 19.40 -3.73
C ASN A 43 6.14 17.89 -3.95
N LEU A 44 5.98 17.09 -2.90
CA LEU A 44 6.14 15.65 -2.99
C LEU A 44 5.06 15.01 -3.89
N SER A 45 3.80 15.45 -3.77
CA SER A 45 2.71 14.98 -4.64
C SER A 45 3.01 15.25 -6.12
N VAL A 46 3.55 16.42 -6.45
CA VAL A 46 3.99 16.74 -7.81
C VAL A 46 5.12 15.81 -8.26
N ASN A 47 6.15 15.62 -7.43
CA ASN A 47 7.27 14.72 -7.75
C ASN A 47 6.79 13.28 -8.01
N LEU A 48 5.90 12.76 -7.16
CA LEU A 48 5.38 11.39 -7.26
C LEU A 48 4.36 11.20 -8.40
N SER A 49 3.80 12.30 -8.91
CA SER A 49 2.93 12.29 -10.09
C SER A 49 3.70 12.31 -11.41
N GLY A 50 5.02 12.52 -11.36
CA GLY A 50 5.89 12.56 -12.52
C GLY A 50 5.99 11.21 -13.27
N PRO A 51 6.49 11.23 -14.52
CA PRO A 51 6.61 10.05 -15.36
C PRO A 51 7.53 8.98 -14.76
N ASP A 52 8.55 9.38 -14.01
CA ASP A 52 9.52 8.47 -13.39
C ASP A 52 8.88 7.47 -12.42
N PHE A 53 7.72 7.82 -11.84
CA PHE A 53 6.97 6.98 -10.90
C PHE A 53 5.79 6.24 -11.55
N GLU A 54 5.54 6.43 -12.86
CA GLU A 54 4.38 5.84 -13.54
C GLU A 54 4.42 4.31 -13.52
N THR A 55 5.57 3.71 -13.83
CA THR A 55 5.75 2.24 -13.79
C THR A 55 5.45 1.69 -12.40
N HIS A 56 5.97 2.33 -11.35
CA HIS A 56 5.72 1.91 -9.97
C HIS A 56 4.22 2.00 -9.61
N ARG A 57 3.53 3.08 -10.00
CA ARG A 57 2.08 3.21 -9.78
C ARG A 57 1.30 2.11 -10.49
N ARG A 58 1.62 1.82 -11.76
CA ARG A 58 0.97 0.74 -12.53
C ARG A 58 1.16 -0.64 -11.88
N LEU A 59 2.38 -0.93 -11.40
CA LEU A 59 2.68 -2.18 -10.69
C LEU A 59 1.93 -2.31 -9.37
N LEU A 60 1.88 -1.24 -8.57
CA LEU A 60 1.14 -1.25 -7.30
C LEU A 60 -0.37 -1.40 -7.52
N SER A 61 -0.92 -0.77 -8.55
CA SER A 61 -2.33 -0.90 -8.92
C SER A 61 -2.70 -2.31 -9.39
N SER A 62 -1.79 -3.03 -10.06
CA SER A 62 -2.08 -4.40 -10.55
C SER A 62 -2.08 -5.45 -9.43
N HIS A 63 -1.39 -5.21 -8.32
CA HIS A 63 -1.29 -6.16 -7.20
C HIS A 63 -2.43 -6.04 -6.17
N GLY A 64 -3.24 -4.98 -6.22
CA GLY A 64 -4.38 -4.78 -5.32
C GLY A 64 -5.56 -5.72 -5.54
N ALA A 65 -5.61 -6.47 -6.65
CA ALA A 65 -6.75 -7.31 -7.03
C ALA A 65 -6.59 -8.81 -6.68
N GLY A 66 -5.47 -9.22 -6.09
CA GLY A 66 -5.06 -10.63 -6.04
C GLY A 66 -5.08 -11.34 -4.68
N LYS A 67 -5.60 -10.74 -3.61
CA LYS A 67 -5.67 -11.39 -2.28
C LYS A 67 -7.11 -11.68 -1.88
N GLY A 68 -7.72 -12.65 -2.56
CA GLY A 68 -9.10 -13.04 -2.26
C GLY A 68 -9.55 -14.32 -2.95
N GLN A 69 -8.73 -15.38 -2.95
CA GLN A 69 -9.17 -16.76 -3.17
C GLN A 69 -8.02 -17.73 -2.86
N ALA A 70 -7.73 -17.93 -1.58
CA ALA A 70 -7.17 -19.20 -1.16
C ALA A 70 -8.31 -20.23 -1.29
N ARG A 71 -8.34 -20.97 -2.40
CA ARG A 71 -9.23 -22.12 -2.53
C ARG A 71 -8.82 -23.15 -1.47
N HIS A 72 -9.66 -23.27 -0.45
CA HIS A 72 -9.65 -24.38 0.48
C HIS A 72 -10.59 -25.43 -0.11
N GLU A 73 -10.07 -26.38 -0.87
CA GLU A 73 -10.82 -27.60 -1.22
C GLU A 73 -10.21 -28.78 -0.44
N SER A 74 -11.06 -29.30 0.43
CA SER A 74 -10.80 -30.26 1.48
C SER A 74 -10.31 -31.60 0.94
N VAL A 75 -9.30 -32.16 1.60
CA VAL A 75 -8.97 -33.59 1.54
C VAL A 75 -10.09 -34.39 2.21
N GLY A 76 -10.57 -35.46 1.54
CA GLY A 76 -11.27 -36.60 2.14
C GLY A 76 -12.53 -37.09 1.42
N ASP A 77 -12.44 -38.21 0.69
CA ASP A 77 -13.11 -39.50 1.02
C ASP A 77 -12.76 -40.58 -0.04
N PRO A 78 -12.41 -41.84 0.33
CA PRO A 78 -12.06 -42.90 -0.60
C PRO A 78 -13.26 -43.84 -0.83
N GLY A 79 -13.89 -43.76 -1.99
CA GLY A 79 -14.83 -44.80 -2.38
C GLY A 79 -15.76 -44.44 -3.53
N SER A 80 -15.42 -44.87 -4.74
CA SER A 80 -16.33 -45.66 -5.59
C SER A 80 -15.70 -45.97 -6.94
N THR A 81 -15.65 -47.26 -7.22
CA THR A 81 -15.21 -47.92 -8.44
C THR A 81 -15.83 -47.37 -9.71
N GLN A 82 -15.00 -47.03 -10.71
CA GLN A 82 -15.34 -47.34 -12.10
C GLN A 82 -14.07 -47.67 -12.91
N ILE A 83 -14.29 -48.57 -13.87
CA ILE A 83 -13.38 -49.57 -14.42
C ILE A 83 -12.90 -49.13 -15.81
N VAL A 84 -11.59 -49.31 -16.03
CA VAL A 84 -10.85 -49.60 -17.28
C VAL A 84 -11.05 -48.74 -18.54
N HIS A 85 -9.95 -48.21 -19.09
CA HIS A 85 -9.41 -48.60 -20.40
C HIS A 85 -8.10 -47.83 -20.69
N VAL A 86 -6.97 -48.54 -20.79
CA VAL A 86 -5.71 -48.01 -21.33
C VAL A 86 -5.54 -48.59 -22.73
N PRO A 87 -5.09 -47.79 -23.71
CA PRO A 87 -4.08 -48.32 -24.60
C PRO A 87 -2.93 -47.33 -24.80
N PHE A 88 -1.76 -47.94 -24.85
CA PHE A 88 -0.45 -47.40 -25.10
C PHE A 88 -0.28 -47.18 -26.62
N MET A 89 0.31 -46.05 -27.01
CA MET A 89 1.21 -45.92 -28.18
C MET A 89 2.23 -44.83 -27.89
#